data_AF-A0A529SFA4-F1
#
_entry.id   AF-A0A529SFA4-F1
#
_cell.length_a   1.000
_cell.length_b   1.000
_cell.length_c   1.000
_cell.angle_alpha   90.00
_cell.angle_beta   90.00
_cell.angle_gamma   90.00
#
_symmetry.space_group_name_H-M   'P 1'
#
loop_
_entity.id
_entity.type
_entity.pdbx_description
1 polymer ?
#
loop_
_entity_poly.entity_id
_entity_poly.type
_entity_poly.pdbx_seq_one_letter_code
_entity_poly.pdbx_strand_id
1 'polypeptide(L)'
;GAVGITCQKIGEAEVMANAGLEDIFLPYNILGRAKLERLKALHGRVTLSVTADSHETLEGLAATFNDAGHPLQVLVECDTGMGRCGVQTPADAVALAKVIDQAKGLAFGGLMTYPAAG
;
A
#
# COMPACT_ATOMS: atom_id res chain seq x y z
N GLY A 1 21.06 9.11 0.99
CA GLY A 1 21.69 7.79 0.90
C GLY A 1 20.62 6.74 0.74
N ALA A 2 19.71 6.63 1.72
CA ALA A 2 18.46 5.88 1.58
C ALA A 2 17.56 6.46 0.46
N VAL A 3 16.71 5.60 -0.10
CA VAL A 3 15.62 5.95 -1.02
C VAL A 3 14.32 5.66 -0.27
N GLY A 4 13.67 6.71 0.19
CA GLY A 4 12.48 6.62 1.03
C GLY A 4 12.70 6.00 2.41
N ILE A 5 11.59 5.85 3.13
CA ILE A 5 11.51 5.20 4.44
C ILE A 5 10.28 4.28 4.52
N THR A 6 10.27 3.37 5.51
CA THR A 6 9.10 2.54 5.82
C THR A 6 8.45 2.96 7.13
N CYS A 7 7.13 3.03 7.17
CA CYS A 7 6.34 3.25 8.38
C CYS A 7 5.26 2.16 8.51
N GLN A 8 5.01 1.65 9.72
CA GLN A 8 4.03 0.58 9.89
C GLN A 8 2.60 1.10 10.03
N LYS A 9 2.44 2.36 10.43
CA LYS A 9 1.13 2.98 10.68
C LYS A 9 1.05 4.35 10.04
N ILE A 10 -0.16 4.74 9.64
CA ILE A 10 -0.44 6.07 9.09
C ILE A 10 0.00 7.18 10.06
N GLY A 11 -0.18 7.01 11.37
CA GLY A 11 0.27 8.00 12.35
C GLY A 11 1.80 8.17 12.41
N GLU A 12 2.57 7.10 12.19
CA GLU A 12 4.03 7.18 12.09
C GLU A 12 4.40 7.92 10.80
N ALA A 13 3.77 7.57 9.69
CA ALA A 13 3.99 8.21 8.39
C ALA A 13 3.64 9.71 8.41
N GLU A 14 2.55 10.11 9.08
CA GLU A 14 2.17 11.51 9.27
C GLU A 14 3.23 12.29 10.07
N VAL A 15 3.79 11.70 11.13
CA VAL A 15 4.88 12.31 11.91
C VAL A 15 6.13 12.49 11.04
N MET A 16 6.49 11.46 10.27
CA MET A 16 7.64 11.52 9.36
C MET A 16 7.46 12.57 8.26
N ALA A 17 6.26 12.64 7.67
CA ALA A 17 5.93 13.66 6.67
C ALA A 17 5.97 15.08 7.24
N ASN A 18 5.53 15.29 8.49
CA ASN A 18 5.65 16.58 9.16
C ASN A 18 7.11 16.97 9.48
N ALA A 19 8.01 15.98 9.57
CA ALA A 19 9.45 16.21 9.70
C ALA A 19 10.16 16.42 8.35
N GLY A 20 9.43 16.44 7.22
CA GLY A 20 9.97 16.69 5.88
C GLY A 20 10.42 15.45 5.12
N LEU A 21 10.02 14.24 5.55
CA LEU A 21 10.25 13.01 4.79
C LEU A 21 9.13 12.80 3.77
N GLU A 22 9.48 12.71 2.49
CA GLU A 22 8.53 12.82 1.38
C GLU A 22 8.29 11.51 0.61
N ASP A 23 9.10 10.47 0.84
CA ASP A 23 8.96 9.17 0.19
C ASP A 23 8.78 8.09 1.25
N ILE A 24 7.54 7.60 1.38
CA ILE A 24 7.10 6.74 2.47
C ILE A 24 6.40 5.51 1.91
N PHE A 25 6.92 4.34 2.27
CA PHE A 25 6.25 3.06 2.05
C PHE A 25 5.56 2.59 3.34
N LEU A 26 4.29 2.21 3.23
CA LEU A 26 3.49 1.68 4.32
C LEU A 26 3.15 0.20 4.03
N PRO A 27 4.00 -0.77 4.44
CA PRO A 27 3.79 -2.20 4.24
C PRO A 27 2.67 -2.76 5.13
N TYR A 28 1.44 -2.27 4.93
CA TYR A 28 0.27 -2.70 5.69
C TYR A 28 -1.04 -2.50 4.92
N ASN A 29 -1.97 -3.46 5.08
CA ASN A 29 -3.34 -3.38 4.56
C ASN A 29 -4.15 -2.31 5.31
N ILE A 30 -4.54 -1.24 4.61
CA ILE A 30 -5.31 -0.13 5.21
C ILE A 30 -6.81 -0.34 4.98
N LEU A 31 -7.53 -0.66 6.06
CA LEU A 31 -8.96 -0.89 6.05
C LEU A 31 -9.72 0.17 6.88
N GLY A 32 -10.93 0.48 6.40
CA GLY A 32 -11.88 1.35 7.10
C GLY A 32 -11.80 2.82 6.67
N ARG A 33 -12.99 3.41 6.47
CA ARG A 33 -13.16 4.77 5.92
C ARG A 33 -12.29 5.83 6.59
N ALA A 34 -12.28 5.88 7.93
CA ALA A 34 -11.51 6.90 8.66
C ALA A 34 -9.99 6.81 8.41
N LYS A 35 -9.44 5.59 8.24
CA LYS A 35 -8.02 5.41 7.94
C LYS A 35 -7.73 5.74 6.47
N LEU A 36 -8.62 5.36 5.57
CA LEU A 36 -8.50 5.66 4.14
C LEU A 36 -8.52 7.16 3.86
N GLU A 37 -9.38 7.94 4.52
CA GLU A 37 -9.38 9.40 4.39
C GLU A 37 -8.06 10.03 4.86
N ARG A 38 -7.51 9.54 5.99
CA ARG A 38 -6.18 9.98 6.46
C ARG A 38 -5.07 9.62 5.49
N LEU A 39 -5.11 8.39 4.96
CA LEU A 39 -4.16 7.93 3.95
C LEU A 39 -4.21 8.82 2.70
N LYS A 40 -5.40 9.17 2.23
CA LYS A 40 -5.60 10.08 1.09
C LYS A 40 -5.07 11.48 1.37
N ALA A 41 -5.33 12.03 2.56
CA ALA A 41 -4.78 13.33 2.96
C ALA A 41 -3.24 13.32 3.01
N LEU A 42 -2.63 12.21 3.45
CA LEU A 42 -1.18 12.03 3.43
C LEU A 42 -0.64 11.92 1.99
N HIS A 43 -1.27 11.10 1.13
CA HIS A 43 -0.91 10.95 -0.29
C HIS A 43 -0.94 12.26 -1.08
N GLY A 44 -1.79 13.21 -0.68
CA GLY A 44 -1.82 14.56 -1.28
C GLY A 44 -0.60 15.42 -0.92
N ARG A 45 0.28 14.96 -0.03
CA ARG A 45 1.44 15.72 0.47
C ARG A 45 2.79 15.05 0.22
N VAL A 46 2.82 13.73 0.06
CA VAL A 46 4.05 12.94 -0.05
C VAL A 46 3.90 11.86 -1.13
N THR A 47 5.02 11.33 -1.61
CA THR A 47 5.04 10.08 -2.38
C THR A 47 4.74 8.93 -1.43
N LEU A 48 3.62 8.27 -1.66
CA LEU A 48 3.11 7.22 -0.78
C LEU A 48 2.89 5.93 -1.55
N SER A 49 3.34 4.82 -0.97
CA SER A 49 3.00 3.48 -1.43
C SER A 49 2.49 2.62 -0.27
N VAL A 50 1.61 1.66 -0.57
CA VAL A 50 1.02 0.74 0.42
C VAL A 50 1.05 -0.71 -0.06
N THR A 51 0.67 -1.65 0.80
CA THR A 51 0.39 -3.03 0.39
C THR A 51 -1.09 -3.38 0.38
N ALA A 52 -1.43 -4.39 -0.43
CA ALA A 52 -2.70 -5.08 -0.39
C ALA A 52 -2.48 -6.59 -0.57
N ASP A 53 -3.23 -7.41 0.16
CA ASP A 53 -3.23 -8.87 0.04
C ASP A 53 -4.63 -9.47 -0.20
N SER A 54 -5.63 -8.61 -0.41
CA SER A 54 -7.03 -8.99 -0.46
C SER A 54 -7.85 -8.05 -1.33
N HIS A 55 -8.93 -8.58 -1.92
CA HIS A 55 -9.89 -7.78 -2.69
C HIS A 55 -10.55 -6.69 -1.82
N GLU A 56 -10.88 -7.00 -0.56
CA GLU A 56 -11.49 -6.03 0.36
C GLU A 56 -10.59 -4.80 0.58
N THR A 57 -9.27 -5.02 0.72
CA THR A 57 -8.31 -3.91 0.83
C THR A 57 -8.30 -3.08 -0.44
N LEU A 58 -8.26 -3.72 -1.61
CA LEU A 58 -8.26 -3.02 -2.90
C LEU A 58 -9.57 -2.27 -3.18
N GLU A 59 -10.72 -2.81 -2.78
CA GLU A 59 -12.02 -2.13 -2.91
C GLU A 59 -12.04 -0.82 -2.12
N GLY A 60 -11.56 -0.84 -0.88
CA GLY A 60 -11.43 0.36 -0.06
C GLY A 60 -10.49 1.39 -0.68
N LEU A 61 -9.32 0.94 -1.15
CA LEU A 61 -8.35 1.82 -1.82
C LEU A 61 -8.94 2.41 -3.11
N ALA A 62 -9.49 1.60 -4.01
CA ALA A 62 -10.04 2.07 -5.29
C ALA A 62 -11.24 3.02 -5.11
N ALA A 63 -12.06 2.82 -4.08
CA ALA A 63 -13.16 3.72 -3.75
C ALA A 63 -12.66 5.09 -3.25
N THR A 64 -11.55 5.12 -2.51
CA THR A 64 -10.98 6.34 -1.93
C THR A 64 -10.07 7.10 -2.92
N PHE A 65 -9.25 6.37 -3.67
CA PHE A 65 -8.27 6.88 -4.63
C PHE A 65 -8.78 6.67 -6.05
N ASN A 66 -9.29 7.74 -6.67
CA ASN A 66 -9.96 7.70 -7.97
C ASN A 66 -9.41 8.73 -8.98
N ASP A 67 -8.33 9.41 -8.61
CA ASP A 67 -7.64 10.37 -9.47
C ASP A 67 -6.55 9.68 -10.28
N ALA A 68 -6.74 9.61 -11.60
CA ALA A 68 -5.77 9.03 -12.53
C ALA A 68 -4.51 9.90 -12.70
N GLY A 69 -4.57 11.19 -12.35
CA GLY A 69 -3.43 12.09 -12.41
C GLY A 69 -2.46 11.90 -11.24
N HIS A 70 -2.91 11.30 -10.15
CA HIS A 70 -2.12 11.07 -8.93
C HIS A 70 -2.48 9.74 -8.27
N PRO A 71 -2.26 8.60 -8.96
CA PRO A 71 -2.66 7.30 -8.46
C PRO A 71 -1.85 6.89 -7.22
N LEU A 72 -2.47 6.15 -6.30
CA LEU A 72 -1.75 5.53 -5.18
C LEU A 72 -0.98 4.32 -5.68
N GLN A 73 0.31 4.24 -5.36
CA GLN A 73 1.10 3.03 -5.64
C GLN A 73 0.75 1.92 -4.65
N VAL A 74 0.41 0.75 -5.17
CA VAL A 74 0.03 -0.43 -4.37
C VAL A 74 0.88 -1.61 -4.76
N LEU A 75 1.53 -2.22 -3.78
CA LEU A 75 2.27 -3.46 -3.92
C LEU A 75 1.40 -4.63 -3.45
N VAL A 76 1.50 -5.77 -4.10
CA VAL A 76 0.86 -7.00 -3.60
C VAL A 76 1.77 -7.63 -2.55
N GLU A 77 1.27 -7.82 -1.32
CA GLU A 77 1.99 -8.54 -0.27
C GLU A 77 1.85 -10.05 -0.47
N CYS A 78 2.97 -10.77 -0.46
CA CYS A 78 3.05 -12.21 -0.65
C CYS A 78 3.60 -12.86 0.61
N ASP A 79 2.89 -13.86 1.13
CA ASP A 79 3.41 -14.68 2.22
C ASP A 79 4.43 -15.69 1.67
N THR A 80 5.62 -15.68 2.25
CA THR A 80 6.70 -16.60 1.89
C THR A 80 7.10 -17.49 3.08
N GLY A 81 6.17 -17.72 4.01
CA GLY A 81 6.32 -18.68 5.11
C GLY A 81 6.21 -18.09 6.51
N MET A 82 5.85 -16.80 6.68
CA MET A 82 5.64 -16.21 8.01
C MET A 82 4.24 -16.51 8.56
N GLY A 83 3.23 -16.69 7.71
CA GLY A 83 1.86 -16.99 8.15
C GLY A 83 1.17 -15.80 8.84
N ARG A 84 1.47 -14.56 8.40
CA ARG A 84 0.94 -13.33 9.00
C ARG A 84 -0.03 -12.60 8.07
N CYS A 85 0.48 -12.08 6.96
CA CYS A 85 -0.25 -11.37 5.92
C CYS A 85 0.29 -11.83 4.56
N GLY A 86 -0.42 -11.45 3.50
CA GLY A 86 0.01 -11.72 2.13
C GLY A 86 -0.73 -12.89 1.48
N VAL A 87 -0.85 -12.79 0.16
CA VAL A 87 -1.42 -13.85 -0.65
C VAL A 87 -0.54 -15.09 -0.62
N GLN A 88 -1.19 -16.26 -0.70
CA GLN A 88 -0.53 -17.55 -0.49
C GLN A 88 -0.05 -18.17 -1.80
N THR A 89 -0.52 -17.68 -2.96
CA THR A 89 -0.16 -18.24 -4.26
C THR A 89 0.24 -17.15 -5.27
N PRO A 90 1.10 -17.47 -6.25
CA PRO A 90 1.40 -16.55 -7.35
C PRO A 90 0.17 -16.19 -8.19
N ALA A 91 -0.82 -17.10 -8.29
CA ALA A 91 -2.04 -16.83 -9.05
C ALA A 91 -2.89 -15.76 -8.37
N ASP A 92 -3.01 -15.79 -7.04
CA ASP A 92 -3.68 -14.76 -6.26
C ASP A 92 -2.95 -13.42 -6.38
N ALA A 93 -1.61 -13.44 -6.38
CA ALA A 93 -0.83 -12.23 -6.57
C ALA A 93 -1.10 -11.57 -7.94
N VAL A 94 -1.15 -12.38 -9.00
CA VAL A 94 -1.50 -11.92 -10.34
C VAL A 94 -2.94 -11.41 -10.41
N ALA A 95 -3.88 -12.06 -9.73
CA ALA A 95 -5.27 -11.62 -9.68
C ALA A 95 -5.39 -10.22 -9.06
N LEU A 96 -4.73 -9.97 -7.92
CA LEU A 96 -4.74 -8.65 -7.28
C LEU A 96 -3.99 -7.60 -8.10
N ALA A 97 -2.84 -7.95 -8.70
CA ALA A 97 -2.10 -7.04 -9.57
C ALA A 97 -2.95 -6.53 -10.75
N LYS A 98 -3.77 -7.42 -11.36
CA LYS A 98 -4.72 -7.03 -12.43
C LYS A 98 -5.81 -6.09 -11.94
N VAL A 99 -6.32 -6.29 -10.71
CA VAL A 99 -7.30 -5.37 -10.12
C VAL A 99 -6.70 -4.00 -9.91
N ILE A 100 -5.46 -3.93 -9.42
CA ILE A 100 -4.73 -2.66 -9.25
C ILE A 100 -4.54 -1.95 -10.60
N ASP A 101 -4.08 -2.67 -11.63
CA ASP A 101 -3.82 -2.13 -12.98
C ASP A 101 -5.09 -1.57 -13.65
N GLN A 102 -6.25 -2.17 -13.37
CA GLN A 102 -7.54 -1.74 -13.93
C GLN A 102 -8.18 -0.57 -13.14
N ALA A 103 -7.72 -0.29 -11.93
CA ALA A 103 -8.30 0.74 -11.08
C ALA A 103 -7.75 2.13 -11.46
N LYS A 104 -8.66 3.06 -11.79
CA LYS A 104 -8.32 4.40 -12.29
C LYS A 104 -7.35 5.18 -11.41
N GLY A 105 -7.48 5.07 -10.08
CA GLY A 105 -6.67 5.84 -9.12
C GLY A 105 -5.64 5.01 -8.35
N LEU A 106 -5.36 3.77 -8.79
CA LEU A 106 -4.30 2.94 -8.25
C LEU A 106 -3.25 2.66 -9.32
N ALA A 107 -2.03 2.36 -8.91
CA ALA A 107 -0.96 1.94 -9.81
C ALA A 107 -0.24 0.72 -9.21
N PHE A 108 0.02 -0.30 -10.02
CA PHE A 108 0.74 -1.48 -9.57
C PHE A 108 2.21 -1.13 -9.33
N GLY A 109 2.63 -1.18 -8.06
CA GLY A 109 3.97 -0.82 -7.62
C GLY A 109 4.94 -2.00 -7.48
N GLY A 110 4.47 -3.24 -7.67
CA GLY A 110 5.28 -4.45 -7.55
C GLY A 110 4.81 -5.40 -6.45
N LEU A 111 5.75 -6.17 -5.90
CA LEU A 111 5.51 -7.17 -4.87
C LEU A 111 6.23 -6.80 -3.58
N MET A 112 5.62 -7.09 -2.43
CA MET A 112 6.27 -7.02 -1.12
C MET A 112 6.27 -8.41 -0.48
N THR A 113 7.36 -8.77 0.16
CA THR A 113 7.42 -9.94 1.03
C THR A 113 8.19 -9.60 2.29
N TYR A 114 7.75 -10.16 3.42
CA TYR A 114 8.46 -10.11 4.69
C TYR A 114 8.68 -11.55 5.17
N PRO A 115 9.92 -12.09 5.06
CA PRO A 115 10.18 -13.51 5.28
C PRO A 115 10.14 -13.86 6.77
N ALA A 116 9.86 -15.13 7.07
CA ALA A 116 9.99 -15.70 8.42
C ALA A 116 11.40 -15.45 8.99
N ALA A 117 11.50 -15.36 10.32
CA ALA A 117 12.79 -15.38 10.98
C ALA A 117 13.48 -16.72 10.68
N GLY A 118 14.75 -16.64 10.26
CA GLY A 118 15.58 -17.81 9.96
C GLY A 118 15.98 -18.62 11.18
#